data_AF-A0A6N9R6W0-F1
#
_entry.id   AF-A0A6N9R6W0-F1
#
_cell.length_a   1.000
_cell.length_b   1.000
_cell.length_c   1.000
_cell.angle_alpha   90.00
_cell.angle_beta   90.00
_cell.angle_gamma   90.00
#
_symmetry.space_group_name_H-M   'P 1'
#
loop_
_entity.id
_entity.type
_entity.pdbx_description
1 polymer ?
#
loop_
_entity_poly.entity_id
_entity_poly.type
_entity_poly.pdbx_seq_one_letter_code
_entity_poly.pdbx_strand_id
1 'polypeptide(L)'
;MIDSDVGGYDNFKKAFAATTVSQFGSGWGWLVVDRGKLKVVKTGNAELPVTKGQKPLVTIDVREHAYYLDYQNRRADCVDTLIDTLLNWDFAAENLARG
;
A
#
# COMPACT_ATOMS: atom_id res chain seq x y z
N MET A 1 1.74 15.63 5.03
CA MET A 1 0.84 15.00 4.05
C MET A 1 0.00 13.88 4.67
N ILE A 2 0.58 12.98 5.48
CA ILE A 2 -0.21 11.91 6.12
C ILE A 2 -1.33 12.49 7.00
N ASP A 3 -1.02 13.46 7.86
CA ASP A 3 -2.03 14.07 8.73
C ASP A 3 -3.14 14.81 7.96
N SER A 4 -2.78 15.47 6.86
CA SER A 4 -3.71 16.29 6.07
C SER A 4 -4.55 15.51 5.06
N ASP A 5 -3.96 14.53 4.37
CA ASP A 5 -4.55 13.93 3.16
C ASP A 5 -5.24 12.60 3.45
N VAL A 6 -4.74 11.87 4.45
CA VAL A 6 -5.28 10.56 4.88
C VAL A 6 -5.79 10.60 6.33
N GLY A 7 -5.86 11.79 6.92
CA GLY A 7 -6.51 12.03 8.22
C GLY A 7 -5.72 11.52 9.42
N GLY A 8 -4.39 11.43 9.31
CA GLY A 8 -3.51 10.92 10.37
C GLY A 8 -3.13 9.45 10.20
N TYR A 9 -2.11 9.03 10.93
CA TYR A 9 -1.48 7.72 10.75
C TYR A 9 -2.44 6.53 11.00
N ASP A 10 -3.27 6.60 12.03
CA ASP A 10 -4.23 5.52 12.33
C ASP A 10 -5.30 5.36 11.24
N ASN A 11 -5.74 6.47 10.66
CA ASN A 11 -6.68 6.46 9.55
C ASN A 11 -6.01 5.94 8.28
N PHE A 12 -4.75 6.30 8.04
CA PHE A 12 -3.93 5.69 7.00
C PHE A 12 -3.85 4.18 7.17
N LYS A 13 -3.46 3.66 8.34
CA LYS A 13 -3.32 2.21 8.56
C LYS A 13 -4.61 1.46 8.26
N LYS A 14 -5.74 1.95 8.79
CA LYS A 14 -7.06 1.36 8.54
C LYS A 14 -7.44 1.37 7.06
N ALA A 15 -7.27 2.52 6.39
CA ALA A 15 -7.60 2.65 4.97
C ALA A 15 -6.68 1.78 4.10
N PHE A 16 -5.39 1.71 4.43
CA PHE A 16 -4.40 0.94 3.70
C PHE A 16 -4.63 -0.55 3.85
N ALA A 17 -4.84 -1.04 5.08
CA ALA A 17 -5.19 -2.44 5.34
C ALA A 17 -6.49 -2.82 4.60
N ALA A 18 -7.57 -2.06 4.81
CA ALA A 18 -8.86 -2.35 4.18
C ALA A 18 -8.78 -2.37 2.65
N THR A 19 -8.10 -1.40 2.04
CA THR A 19 -7.95 -1.33 0.58
C THR A 19 -7.13 -2.50 0.06
N THR A 20 -5.99 -2.78 0.69
CA THR A 20 -5.05 -3.84 0.27
C THR A 20 -5.69 -5.22 0.39
N VAL A 21 -6.34 -5.53 1.51
CA VAL A 21 -7.03 -6.81 1.74
C VAL A 21 -8.18 -6.99 0.74
N SER A 22 -8.92 -5.92 0.43
CA SER A 22 -10.07 -5.97 -0.49
C SER A 22 -9.70 -6.20 -1.97
N GLN A 23 -8.42 -6.29 -2.33
CA GLN A 23 -8.02 -6.62 -3.69
C GLN A 23 -8.43 -8.07 -4.00
N PHE A 24 -9.37 -8.26 -4.93
CA PHE A 24 -9.76 -9.60 -5.33
C PHE A 24 -8.68 -10.25 -6.21
N GLY A 25 -8.35 -11.51 -5.93
CA GLY A 25 -7.29 -12.23 -6.63
C GLY A 25 -5.89 -11.67 -6.38
N SER A 26 -5.05 -11.74 -7.42
CA SER A 26 -3.67 -11.26 -7.44
C SER A 26 -3.60 -9.75 -7.61
N GLY A 27 -2.70 -9.09 -6.89
CA GLY A 27 -2.50 -7.65 -7.04
C GLY A 27 -1.72 -7.05 -5.90
N TRP A 28 -1.94 -5.75 -5.69
CA TRP A 28 -1.13 -4.90 -4.83
C TRP A 28 -1.97 -3.84 -4.14
N GLY A 29 -1.57 -3.44 -2.94
CA GLY A 29 -2.01 -2.20 -2.30
C GLY A 29 -0.90 -1.17 -2.33
N TRP A 30 -1.23 0.10 -2.60
CA TRP A 30 -0.26 1.19 -2.73
C TRP A 30 -0.64 2.41 -1.89
N LEU A 31 0.38 3.08 -1.35
CA LEU A 31 0.32 4.50 -1.02
C LEU A 31 0.95 5.27 -2.18
N VAL A 32 0.22 6.23 -2.75
CA VAL A 32 0.66 7.01 -3.91
C VAL A 32 0.50 8.51 -3.67
N VAL A 33 1.26 9.32 -4.38
CA VAL A 33 0.90 10.72 -4.64
C VAL A 33 0.13 10.79 -5.96
N ASP A 34 -1.04 11.40 -5.93
CA ASP A 34 -1.89 11.65 -7.09
C ASP A 34 -2.30 13.13 -7.08
N ARG A 35 -1.85 13.88 -8.10
CA ARG A 35 -2.06 15.34 -8.21
C ARG A 35 -1.69 16.09 -6.92
N GLY A 36 -0.54 15.74 -6.35
CA GLY A 36 0.01 16.40 -5.16
C GLY A 36 -0.62 15.99 -3.82
N LYS A 37 -1.54 15.00 -3.80
CA LYS A 37 -2.15 14.49 -2.56
C LYS A 37 -1.86 13.01 -2.35
N LEU A 38 -1.73 12.60 -1.10
CA LEU A 38 -1.64 11.18 -0.79
C LEU A 38 -2.97 10.47 -1.04
N LYS A 39 -2.90 9.28 -1.64
CA LYS A 39 -4.04 8.37 -1.80
C LYS A 39 -3.60 6.93 -1.54
N VAL A 40 -4.52 6.16 -0.99
CA VAL A 40 -4.43 4.71 -0.96
C VAL A 40 -5.16 4.15 -2.17
N VAL A 41 -4.52 3.27 -2.93
CA VAL A 41 -5.11 2.63 -4.11
C VAL A 41 -4.74 1.14 -4.15
N LYS A 42 -5.47 0.36 -4.93
CA LYS A 42 -5.13 -1.05 -5.24
C LYS A 42 -5.08 -1.26 -6.74
N THR A 43 -4.28 -2.24 -7.17
CA THR A 43 -4.18 -2.62 -8.57
C THR A 43 -4.23 -4.15 -8.72
N GLY A 44 -4.79 -4.61 -9.83
CA GLY A 44 -4.86 -6.03 -10.15
C GLY A 44 -3.61 -6.50 -10.92
N ASN A 45 -3.21 -7.74 -10.68
CA ASN A 45 -2.15 -8.42 -11.43
C ASN A 45 -0.84 -7.60 -11.51
N ALA A 46 -0.43 -7.18 -12.70
CA ALA A 46 0.80 -6.44 -12.97
C ALA A 46 0.55 -4.94 -13.21
N GLU A 47 -0.66 -4.44 -12.97
CA GLU A 47 -0.94 -3.00 -13.11
C GLU A 47 -0.14 -2.18 -12.09
N LEU A 48 0.47 -1.11 -12.57
CA LEU A 48 1.27 -0.20 -11.74
C LEU A 48 0.66 1.21 -11.73
N PRO A 49 0.61 1.90 -10.56
CA PRO A 49 0.08 3.27 -10.46
C PRO A 49 0.75 4.28 -11.38
N VAL A 50 2.02 4.06 -11.74
CA VAL A 50 2.77 4.94 -12.66
C VAL A 50 2.10 5.07 -14.03
N THR A 51 1.38 4.04 -14.49
CA THR A 51 0.61 4.08 -15.75
C THR A 51 -0.58 5.06 -15.70
N LYS A 52 -1.00 5.44 -14.49
CA LYS A 52 -2.10 6.38 -14.22
C LYS A 52 -1.57 7.76 -13.83
N GLY A 53 -0.28 8.03 -14.02
CA GLY A 53 0.39 9.27 -13.61
C GLY A 53 0.50 9.43 -12.08
N GLN A 54 0.30 8.34 -11.34
CA GLN A 54 0.42 8.33 -9.88
C GLN A 54 1.83 7.91 -9.49
N LYS A 55 2.36 8.55 -8.45
CA LYS A 55 3.71 8.30 -7.96
C LYS A 55 3.67 7.34 -6.76
N PRO A 56 4.11 6.08 -6.90
CA PRO A 56 4.09 5.12 -5.80
C PRO A 56 5.14 5.47 -4.74
N LEU A 57 4.76 5.32 -3.47
CA LEU A 57 5.64 5.55 -2.31
C LEU A 57 5.87 4.26 -1.54
N VAL A 58 4.80 3.50 -1.28
CA VAL A 58 4.80 2.23 -0.54
C VAL A 58 3.91 1.25 -1.29
N THR A 59 4.26 -0.04 -1.24
CA THR A 59 3.43 -1.13 -1.79
C THR A 59 3.41 -2.34 -0.88
N ILE A 60 2.31 -3.10 -0.91
CA ILE A 60 2.18 -4.42 -0.32
C ILE A 60 1.67 -5.37 -1.41
N ASP A 61 2.39 -6.48 -1.61
CA ASP A 61 2.00 -7.55 -2.51
C ASP A 61 0.96 -8.46 -1.83
N VAL A 62 -0.17 -8.68 -2.49
CA VAL A 62 -1.24 -9.57 -2.00
C VAL A 62 -1.48 -10.77 -2.92
N ARG A 63 -0.49 -11.09 -3.77
CA ARG A 63 -0.43 -12.39 -4.44
C ARG A 63 -0.15 -13.47 -3.40
N GLU A 64 -0.82 -14.62 -3.52
CA GLU A 64 -0.71 -15.69 -2.50
C GLU A 64 0.74 -16.13 -2.28
N HIS A 65 1.57 -16.18 -3.32
CA HIS A 65 2.99 -16.52 -3.17
C HIS A 65 3.77 -15.59 -2.22
N ALA A 66 3.30 -14.37 -1.96
CA ALA A 66 3.98 -13.42 -1.09
C ALA A 66 3.76 -13.73 0.41
N TYR A 67 2.71 -14.48 0.78
CA TYR A 67 2.35 -14.68 2.19
C TYR A 67 1.87 -16.10 2.54
N TYR A 68 1.57 -16.95 1.57
CA TYR A 68 0.85 -18.20 1.85
C TYR A 68 1.64 -19.18 2.72
N LEU A 69 2.98 -19.18 2.64
CA LEU A 69 3.81 -20.04 3.48
C LEU A 69 3.73 -19.69 4.97
N ASP A 70 3.62 -18.41 5.30
CA ASP A 70 3.57 -17.93 6.69
C ASP A 70 2.14 -17.76 7.22
N TYR A 71 1.21 -17.34 6.36
CA TYR A 71 -0.14 -16.91 6.75
C TYR A 71 -1.28 -17.75 6.14
N GLN A 72 -1.01 -18.57 5.12
CA GLN A 72 -2.03 -19.34 4.38
C GLN A 72 -3.18 -18.42 3.90
N ASN A 73 -4.41 -18.66 4.34
CA ASN A 73 -5.58 -17.84 3.98
C ASN A 73 -5.69 -16.53 4.76
N ARG A 74 -4.82 -16.27 5.74
CA ARG A 74 -4.86 -15.11 6.65
C ARG A 74 -4.19 -13.89 6.03
N ARG A 75 -4.69 -13.46 4.88
CA ARG A 75 -4.20 -12.27 4.17
C ARG A 75 -4.27 -11.01 5.05
N ALA A 76 -5.34 -10.84 5.81
CA ALA A 76 -5.52 -9.69 6.69
C ALA A 76 -4.38 -9.59 7.72
N ASP A 77 -4.10 -10.69 8.43
CA ASP A 77 -3.01 -10.76 9.41
C ASP A 77 -1.64 -10.42 8.78
N CYS A 78 -1.38 -10.89 7.55
CA CYS A 78 -0.14 -10.55 6.83
C CYS A 78 -0.05 -9.05 6.54
N VAL A 79 -1.11 -8.46 5.98
CA VAL A 79 -1.15 -7.03 5.65
C VAL A 79 -0.99 -6.17 6.90
N ASP A 80 -1.72 -6.49 7.98
CA ASP A 80 -1.62 -5.75 9.25
C ASP A 80 -0.21 -5.84 9.84
N THR A 81 0.39 -7.04 9.83
CA THR A 81 1.78 -7.23 10.29
C THR A 81 2.76 -6.41 9.47
N LEU A 82 2.65 -6.41 8.13
CA LEU A 82 3.54 -5.63 7.27
C LEU A 82 3.41 -4.13 7.52
N ILE A 83 2.19 -3.63 7.70
CA ILE A 83 1.92 -2.22 8.00
C ILE A 83 2.55 -1.80 9.33
N ASP A 84 2.45 -2.64 10.36
CA ASP A 84 2.94 -2.30 11.69
C ASP A 84 4.45 -2.50 11.87
N THR A 85 5.10 -3.34 11.06
CA THR A 85 6.47 -3.80 11.36
C THR A 85 7.49 -3.62 10.24
N LEU A 86 7.08 -3.57 8.97
CA LEU A 86 8.01 -3.73 7.83
C LEU A 86 7.94 -2.59 6.81
N LEU A 87 7.08 -1.59 6.99
CA LEU A 87 7.06 -0.43 6.09
C LEU A 87 8.34 0.40 6.25
N ASN A 88 9.09 0.52 5.15
CA ASN A 88 10.26 1.38 5.07
C ASN A 88 9.83 2.82 4.71
N TRP A 89 9.66 3.66 5.74
CA TRP A 89 9.27 5.06 5.58
C TRP A 89 10.38 5.93 4.99
N ASP A 90 11.66 5.58 5.17
CA ASP A 90 12.78 6.30 4.56
C ASP A 90 12.72 6.18 3.04
N PHE A 91 12.47 4.97 2.52
CA PHE A 91 12.26 4.75 1.09
C PHE A 91 11.03 5.52 0.56
N ALA A 92 9.94 5.55 1.33
CA ALA A 92 8.75 6.33 0.96
C ALA A 92 9.06 7.84 0.90
N ALA A 93 9.83 8.36 1.84
CA ALA A 93 10.25 9.75 1.90
C ALA A 93 11.22 10.11 0.76
N GLU A 94 12.19 9.25 0.47
CA GLU A 94 13.08 9.39 -0.68
C GLU A 94 12.28 9.44 -1.98
N ASN A 95 11.35 8.50 -2.17
CA ASN A 95 10.48 8.50 -3.33
C ASN A 95 9.69 9.79 -3.41
N LEU A 96 9.07 10.23 -2.30
CA LEU A 96 8.31 11.49 -2.25
C LEU A 96 9.17 12.69 -2.70
N ALA A 97 10.43 12.76 -2.29
CA ALA A 97 11.35 13.84 -2.64
C ALA A 97 11.88 13.80 -4.09
N ARG A 98 11.95 12.63 -4.73
CA ARG A 98 12.44 12.48 -6.10
C ARG A 98 11.48 13.16 -7.10
N GLY A 99 11.92 14.23 -7.75
CA GLY A 99 11.20 14.92 -8.82
C GLY A 99 11.43 14.25 -10.17
#